data_AF-A0AAV7TG62-F1
#
_entry.id   AF-A0AAV7TG62-F1
#
_cell.length_a   1.000
_cell.length_b   1.000
_cell.length_c   1.000
_cell.angle_alpha   90.00
_cell.angle_beta   90.00
_cell.angle_gamma   90.00
#
_symmetry.space_group_name_H-M   'P 1'
#
loop_
_entity.id
_entity.type
_entity.pdbx_description
1 polymer ?
#
loop_
_entity_poly.entity_id
_entity_poly.type
_entity_poly.pdbx_seq_one_letter_code
_entity_poly.pdbx_strand_id
1 'polypeptide(L)'
;MNSTISTLAAENKSIRLDIAGFKSRVSGLEQRAAAVEDHLNTIPEWDQELLFLCSKLINLEDRSCRDNVRFFGFPEHIEGTDIQAFIKEIPLT
;
A
#
# COMPACT_ATOMS: atom_id res chain seq x y z
N MET A 1 35.84 4.36 -56.11
CA MET A 1 34.48 3.78 -56.18
C MET A 1 34.33 2.55 -55.29
N ASN A 2 35.16 1.51 -55.42
CA ASN A 2 35.04 0.30 -54.59
C ASN A 2 35.23 0.54 -53.07
N SER A 3 36.11 1.46 -52.67
CA SER A 3 36.31 1.81 -51.25
C SER A 3 35.06 2.42 -50.63
N THR A 4 34.44 3.40 -51.29
CA THR A 4 33.21 4.06 -50.84
C THR A 4 32.06 3.08 -50.68
N ILE A 5 31.90 2.15 -51.63
CA ILE A 5 30.87 1.09 -51.57
C ILE A 5 31.13 0.16 -50.38
N SER A 6 32.38 -0.21 -50.12
CA SER A 6 32.75 -1.04 -48.97
C SER A 6 32.47 -0.34 -47.64
N THR A 7 32.77 0.97 -47.54
CA THR A 7 32.47 1.76 -46.34
C THR A 7 30.97 1.85 -46.08
N LEU A 8 30.18 2.17 -47.12
CA LEU A 8 28.71 2.22 -47.01
C LEU A 8 28.10 0.87 -46.63
N ALA A 9 28.68 -0.25 -47.07
CA ALA A 9 28.23 -1.58 -46.68
C ALA A 9 28.51 -1.88 -45.20
N ALA A 10 29.66 -1.45 -44.68
CA ALA A 10 30.00 -1.58 -43.27
C ALA A 10 29.12 -0.72 -42.37
N GLU A 11 28.86 0.52 -42.77
CA GLU A 11 27.95 1.44 -42.07
C GLU A 11 26.51 0.88 -42.04
N ASN A 12 26.00 0.40 -43.18
CA ASN A 12 24.69 -0.26 -43.23
C ASN A 12 24.60 -1.48 -42.31
N LYS A 13 25.68 -2.27 -42.22
CA LYS A 13 25.73 -3.41 -41.30
C LYS A 13 25.69 -2.95 -39.85
N SER A 14 26.44 -1.91 -39.49
CA SER A 14 26.43 -1.32 -38.15
C SER A 14 25.02 -0.83 -37.78
N ILE A 15 24.40 -0.03 -38.64
CA ILE A 15 23.06 0.50 -38.42
C ILE A 15 22.04 -0.63 -38.22
N ARG A 16 22.12 -1.72 -38.99
CA ARG A 16 21.24 -2.89 -38.81
C ARG A 16 21.40 -3.55 -37.44
N LEU A 17 22.63 -3.64 -36.94
CA LEU A 17 22.90 -4.18 -35.60
C LEU A 17 22.37 -3.24 -34.52
N ASP A 18 22.57 -1.93 -34.67
CA ASP A 18 22.07 -0.94 -33.73
C ASP A 18 20.53 -0.96 -33.67
N ILE A 19 19.86 -1.03 -34.83
CA ILE A 19 18.39 -1.15 -34.91
C ILE A 19 17.90 -2.43 -34.21
N ALA A 20 18.58 -3.56 -34.42
CA ALA A 20 18.23 -4.81 -33.74
C ALA A 20 18.40 -4.68 -32.21
N GLY A 21 19.48 -4.03 -31.77
CA GLY A 21 19.72 -3.73 -30.36
C GLY A 21 18.63 -2.83 -29.76
N PHE A 22 18.24 -1.76 -30.47
CA PHE A 22 17.15 -0.89 -30.04
C PHE A 22 15.81 -1.62 -29.96
N LYS A 23 15.49 -2.47 -30.93
CA LYS A 23 14.28 -3.28 -30.90
C LYS A 23 14.21 -4.16 -29.65
N SER A 24 15.31 -4.83 -29.32
CA SER A 24 15.39 -5.65 -28.10
C SER A 24 15.18 -4.82 -26.83
N ARG A 25 15.79 -3.64 -26.75
CA ARG A 25 15.63 -2.73 -25.60
C ARG A 25 14.21 -2.22 -25.47
N VAL A 26 13.57 -1.84 -26.57
CA VAL A 26 12.18 -1.38 -26.59
C VAL A 26 11.24 -2.48 -26.12
N SER A 27 11.37 -3.69 -26.66
CA SER A 27 10.55 -4.83 -26.19
C SER A 27 10.74 -5.12 -24.70
N GLY A 28 11.97 -4.98 -24.18
CA GLY A 28 12.21 -5.11 -22.74
C GLY A 28 11.57 -3.99 -21.91
N LEU A 29 11.51 -2.77 -22.44
CA LEU A 29 10.82 -1.65 -21.78
C LEU A 29 9.30 -1.84 -21.81
N GLU A 30 8.74 -2.30 -22.93
CA GLU A 30 7.30 -2.59 -23.07
C GLU A 30 6.84 -3.65 -22.06
N GLN A 31 7.61 -4.73 -21.89
CA GLN A 31 7.30 -5.77 -20.89
C GLN A 31 7.32 -5.22 -19.46
N ARG A 32 8.30 -4.36 -19.14
CA ARG A 32 8.40 -3.73 -17.82
C ARG A 32 7.26 -2.74 -17.58
N ALA A 33 6.87 -1.99 -18.60
CA ALA A 33 5.73 -1.07 -18.52
C ALA A 33 4.44 -1.85 -18.26
N ALA A 34 4.18 -2.92 -19.02
CA ALA A 34 3.02 -3.78 -18.83
C ALA A 34 2.95 -4.35 -17.40
N ALA A 35 4.07 -4.86 -16.86
CA ALA A 35 4.10 -5.37 -15.49
C ALA A 35 3.79 -4.29 -14.44
N VAL A 36 4.25 -3.05 -14.66
CA VAL A 36 3.95 -1.92 -13.77
C VAL A 36 2.47 -1.50 -13.88
N GLU A 37 1.91 -1.49 -15.09
CA GLU A 37 0.50 -1.21 -15.33
C GLU A 37 -0.40 -2.26 -14.65
N ASP A 38 -0.06 -3.54 -14.76
CA ASP A 38 -0.76 -4.63 -14.09
C ASP A 38 -0.74 -4.45 -12.56
N HIS A 39 0.42 -4.12 -11.98
CA HIS A 39 0.51 -3.84 -10.55
C HIS A 39 -0.32 -2.61 -10.15
N LEU A 40 -0.28 -1.54 -10.94
CA LEU A 40 -1.05 -0.32 -10.65
C LEU A 40 -2.56 -0.59 -10.65
N ASN A 41 -3.03 -1.47 -11.54
CA ASN A 41 -4.44 -1.86 -11.62
C ASN A 41 -4.93 -2.65 -10.40
N THR A 42 -4.03 -3.26 -9.61
CA THR A 42 -4.39 -3.98 -8.37
C THR A 42 -4.48 -3.07 -7.14
N ILE A 43 -3.89 -1.87 -7.15
CA ILE A 43 -3.91 -0.96 -6.00
C ILE A 43 -5.35 -0.59 -5.56
N PRO A 44 -6.29 -0.26 -6.46
CA PRO A 44 -7.66 0.04 -6.06
C PRO A 44 -8.37 -1.11 -5.34
N GLU A 45 -8.05 -2.36 -5.66
CA GLU A 45 -8.62 -3.54 -4.99
C GLU A 45 -8.14 -3.61 -3.53
N TRP A 46 -6.86 -3.35 -3.29
CA TRP A 46 -6.30 -3.29 -1.93
C TRP A 46 -6.87 -2.14 -1.12
N ASP A 47 -7.09 -0.97 -1.73
CA ASP A 47 -7.71 0.17 -1.05
C ASP A 47 -9.15 -0.17 -0.59
N GLN A 48 -9.92 -0.88 -1.42
CA GLN A 48 -11.26 -1.34 -1.05
C GLN A 48 -11.23 -2.36 0.08
N GLU A 49 -10.32 -3.34 0.01
CA GLU A 49 -10.16 -4.35 1.06
C GLU A 49 -9.74 -3.72 2.39
N LEU A 50 -8.84 -2.74 2.36
CA LEU A 50 -8.39 -2.01 3.54
C LEU A 50 -9.54 -1.23 4.17
N LEU A 51 -10.33 -0.49 3.38
CA LEU A 51 -11.50 0.24 3.88
C LEU A 51 -12.54 -0.70 4.51
N PHE A 52 -12.76 -1.86 3.90
CA PHE A 52 -13.64 -2.89 4.44
C PHE A 52 -13.13 -3.43 5.79
N LEU A 53 -11.84 -3.77 5.87
CA LEU A 53 -11.22 -4.26 7.10
C LEU A 53 -11.24 -3.21 8.21
N CYS A 54 -10.94 -1.95 7.91
CA CYS A 54 -11.05 -0.84 8.86
C CYS A 54 -12.47 -0.70 9.41
N SER A 55 -13.48 -0.74 8.52
CA SER A 55 -14.88 -0.65 8.93
C SER A 55 -15.29 -1.82 9.84
N LYS A 56 -14.80 -3.03 9.54
CA LYS A 56 -15.04 -4.21 10.36
C LYS A 56 -14.36 -4.11 11.73
N LEU A 57 -13.14 -3.57 11.78
CA LEU A 57 -12.39 -3.39 13.01
C LEU A 57 -13.10 -2.40 13.94
N ILE A 58 -13.52 -1.24 13.42
CA ILE A 58 -14.31 -0.25 14.18
C ILE A 58 -15.58 -0.91 14.73
N ASN A 59 -16.30 -1.66 13.91
CA ASN A 59 -17.53 -2.33 14.35
C ASN A 59 -17.27 -3.34 15.48
N LEU A 60 -16.15 -4.07 15.42
CA LEU A 60 -15.75 -5.02 16.46
C LEU A 60 -15.34 -4.30 17.75
N GLU A 61 -14.60 -3.20 17.64
CA GLU A 61 -14.22 -2.36 18.79
C GLU A 61 -15.47 -1.80 19.50
N ASP A 62 -16.40 -1.24 18.72
CA ASP A 62 -17.68 -0.72 19.24
C ASP A 62 -18.51 -1.80 19.93
N ARG A 63 -18.55 -3.02 19.38
CA ARG A 63 -19.23 -4.15 20.03
C ARG A 63 -18.53 -4.60 21.30
N SER A 64 -17.20 -4.66 21.27
CA SER A 64 -16.40 -5.11 22.41
C SER A 64 -16.44 -4.13 23.57
N CYS A 65 -16.56 -2.83 23.28
CA CYS A 65 -16.60 -1.77 24.30
C CYS A 65 -18.02 -1.26 24.59
N ARG A 66 -19.07 -1.85 24.01
CA ARG A 66 -20.45 -1.35 24.10
C ARG A 66 -20.91 -1.15 25.54
N ASP A 67 -20.57 -2.07 26.42
CA ASP A 67 -21.01 -2.07 27.82
C ASP A 67 -19.92 -1.51 28.75
N ASN A 68 -18.81 -1.03 28.20
CA ASN A 68 -17.73 -0.44 28.98
C ASN A 68 -18.03 1.04 29.23
N VAL A 69 -17.94 1.45 30.50
CA VAL A 69 -17.98 2.87 30.90
C VAL A 69 -16.56 3.28 31.28
N ARG A 70 -16.09 4.40 30.72
CA ARG A 70 -14.79 4.99 31.08
C ARG A 70 -14.99 6.15 32.04
N PHE A 71 -14.41 6.02 33.22
CA PHE A 71 -14.35 7.06 34.23
C PHE A 71 -13.04 7.85 34.08
N PHE A 72 -13.12 9.18 34.04
CA PHE A 72 -11.97 10.07 33.94
C PHE A 72 -11.93 11.03 35.13
N GLY A 73 -10.73 11.44 35.55
CA GLY A 73 -10.54 12.46 36.58
C GLY A 73 -10.56 11.96 38.02
N PHE A 74 -10.49 10.64 38.24
CA PHE A 74 -10.30 10.09 39.59
C PHE A 74 -8.83 10.16 40.01
N PRO A 75 -8.52 10.71 41.20
CA PRO A 75 -7.19 10.61 41.79
C PRO A 75 -6.74 9.15 41.93
N GLU A 76 -5.48 8.84 41.61
CA GLU A 76 -4.95 7.49 41.76
C GLU A 76 -4.93 7.07 43.25
N HIS A 77 -5.19 5.78 43.52
CA HIS A 77 -5.12 5.14 44.84
C HIS A 77 -6.21 5.49 45.88
N ILE A 78 -7.30 6.18 45.50
CA ILE A 78 -8.43 6.47 46.41
C ILE A 78 -9.46 5.33 46.50
N GLU A 79 -9.40 4.37 45.58
CA GLU A 79 -10.38 3.31 45.38
C GLU A 79 -10.39 2.26 46.52
N GLY A 80 -9.37 2.28 47.39
CA GLY A 80 -9.20 1.28 48.42
C GLY A 80 -9.01 -0.12 47.82
N THR A 81 -9.55 -1.16 48.47
CA THR A 81 -9.45 -2.56 48.02
C THR A 81 -10.69 -3.02 47.25
N ASP A 82 -11.81 -2.30 47.35
CA ASP A 82 -13.10 -2.67 46.74
C ASP A 82 -13.64 -1.56 45.85
N ILE A 83 -13.40 -1.73 44.55
CA ILE A 83 -13.83 -0.81 43.48
C ILE A 83 -15.36 -0.75 43.38
N GLN A 84 -16.10 -1.81 43.73
CA GLN A 84 -17.57 -1.81 43.61
C GLN A 84 -18.23 -0.92 44.67
N ALA A 85 -17.70 -0.94 45.89
CA ALA A 85 -18.13 -0.05 46.95
C ALA A 85 -17.84 1.41 46.58
N PHE A 86 -16.63 1.67 46.08
CA PHE A 86 -16.22 3.00 45.61
C PHE A 86 -17.16 3.54 44.52
N ILE A 87 -17.49 2.74 43.50
CA ILE A 87 -18.38 3.18 42.42
C ILE A 87 -19.79 3.53 42.91
N LYS A 88 -20.32 2.83 43.92
CA LYS A 88 -21.67 3.08 44.47
C LYS A 88 -21.76 4.38 45.28
N GLU A 89 -20.64 4.84 45.82
CA GLU A 89 -20.57 6.09 46.60
C GLU A 89 -20.42 7.33 45.72
N ILE A 90 -20.10 7.16 44.43
CA ILE A 90 -20.00 8.28 43.49
C ILE A 90 -21.40 8.80 43.16
N PRO A 91 -21.70 10.09 43.45
CA PRO A 91 -22.96 10.69 43.03
C PRO A 91 -22.99 10.80 41.50
N LEU A 92 -23.89 10.05 40.87
CA LEU A 92 -24.21 10.22 39.45
C LEU A 92 -24.98 11.55 39.31
N THR A 93 -24.31 12.61 38.87
CA THR A 93 -24.94 13.87 38.44
C THR A 93 -25.57 13.73 37.07
#